data_AF-A0A1Q7K9P9-F1
#
_entry.id   AF-A0A1Q7K9P9-F1
#
_cell.length_a   1.000
_cell.length_b   1.000
_cell.length_c   1.000
_cell.angle_alpha   90.00
_cell.angle_beta   90.00
_cell.angle_gamma   90.00
#
_symmetry.space_group_name_H-M   'P 1'
#
loop_
_entity.id
_entity.type
_entity.pdbx_description
1 polymer ?
#
loop_
_entity_poly.entity_id
_entity_poly.type
_entity_poly.pdbx_seq_one_letter_code
_entity_poly.pdbx_strand_id
1 'polypeptide(L)'
;MAIVRPIALPSSHTRIGRIVGITASGLGVALVGLTAFGLAHALIIVPIWTRLLGGVPFAVGAGLALAWAFDELARHRGSQSIASGVQFGAVMFLTLIPATALEAAMRWFGLRTLDWAEVIPAVALALLSGAAVGWCLTRRRDTSIAFAVAALALMFVSAGPLPVAQSIRGAWLSLAIAPICLVAGAALATLRALLDTRSGAMGSPRSASALRQAQGAPSDPLRSESRGEGQGPPD
;
A
#
# COMPACT_ATOMS: atom_id res chain seq x y z
N MET A 1 2.74 37.69 21.63
CA MET A 1 1.33 37.21 21.56
C MET A 1 1.36 35.82 20.94
N ALA A 2 1.31 34.76 21.75
CA ALA A 2 1.44 33.39 21.27
C ALA A 2 0.08 32.86 20.80
N ILE A 3 -0.04 32.59 19.48
CA ILE A 3 -1.23 31.95 18.90
C ILE A 3 -1.19 30.48 19.33
N VAL A 4 -1.93 30.14 20.38
CA VAL A 4 -2.20 28.75 20.76
C VAL A 4 -3.05 28.14 19.66
N ARG A 5 -2.42 27.42 18.72
CA ARG A 5 -3.16 26.64 17.72
C ARG A 5 -3.84 25.49 18.47
N PRO A 6 -5.17 25.34 18.38
CA PRO A 6 -5.85 24.19 18.97
C PRO A 6 -5.30 22.91 18.31
N ILE A 7 -4.80 21.99 19.15
CA ILE A 7 -4.41 20.65 18.73
C ILE A 7 -5.70 19.91 18.40
N ALA A 8 -6.13 19.98 17.14
CA ALA A 8 -7.18 19.14 16.62
C ALA A 8 -6.70 17.69 16.66
N LEU A 9 -7.08 16.96 17.70
CA LEU A 9 -6.82 15.53 17.78
C LEU A 9 -7.61 14.85 16.65
N PRO A 10 -6.97 14.06 15.77
CA PRO A 10 -7.68 13.36 14.72
C PRO A 10 -8.71 12.42 15.35
N SER A 11 -9.98 12.57 14.95
CA SER A 11 -11.09 11.79 15.48
C SER A 11 -10.87 10.30 15.23
N SER A 12 -11.33 9.44 16.13
CA SER A 12 -11.17 7.98 16.06
C SER A 12 -11.58 7.40 14.70
N HIS A 13 -12.63 7.95 14.07
CA HIS A 13 -13.09 7.57 12.74
C HIS A 13 -12.02 7.73 11.64
N THR A 14 -11.20 8.78 11.69
CA THR A 14 -10.12 9.00 10.71
C THR A 14 -8.98 7.99 10.85
N ARG A 15 -8.70 7.52 12.07
CA ARG A 15 -7.67 6.47 12.30
C ARG A 15 -8.13 5.10 11.82
N ILE A 16 -9.38 4.74 12.10
CA ILE A 16 -9.94 3.44 11.69
C ILE A 16 -9.97 3.37 10.16
N GLY A 17 -10.48 4.41 9.48
CA GLY A 17 -10.49 4.48 8.02
C GLY A 17 -9.09 4.34 7.41
N ARG A 18 -8.08 4.97 8.03
CA ARG A 18 -6.69 4.83 7.61
C ARG A 18 -6.16 3.41 7.76
N ILE A 19 -6.37 2.77 8.92
CA ILE A 19 -5.92 1.39 9.14
C ILE A 19 -6.58 0.46 8.12
N VAL A 20 -7.89 0.58 7.92
CA VAL A 20 -8.61 -0.22 6.92
C VAL A 20 -8.05 0.02 5.52
N GLY A 21 -7.78 1.27 5.14
CA GLY A 21 -7.19 1.60 3.84
C GLY A 21 -5.81 0.98 3.64
N ILE A 22 -4.93 1.06 4.63
CA ILE A 22 -3.60 0.44 4.60
C ILE A 22 -3.71 -1.08 4.51
N THR A 23 -4.55 -1.70 5.34
CA THR A 23 -4.71 -3.16 5.36
C THR A 23 -5.30 -3.67 4.04
N ALA A 24 -6.37 -3.05 3.53
CA ALA A 24 -7.02 -3.48 2.29
C ALA A 24 -6.11 -3.31 1.06
N SER A 25 -5.46 -2.15 0.93
CA SER A 25 -4.52 -1.91 -0.16
C SER A 25 -3.26 -2.79 -0.05
N GLY A 26 -2.75 -3.02 1.17
CA GLY A 26 -1.62 -3.91 1.42
C GLY A 26 -1.92 -5.37 1.08
N LEU A 27 -3.10 -5.88 1.42
CA LEU A 27 -3.54 -7.23 1.02
C LEU A 27 -3.73 -7.34 -0.50
N GLY A 28 -4.28 -6.32 -1.14
CA GLY A 28 -4.40 -6.28 -2.60
C GLY A 28 -3.03 -6.31 -3.29
N VAL A 29 -2.06 -5.54 -2.79
CA VAL A 29 -0.69 -5.55 -3.29
C VAL A 29 0.01 -6.88 -3.03
N ALA A 30 -0.20 -7.50 -1.86
CA ALA A 30 0.33 -8.83 -1.58
C ALA A 30 -0.16 -9.87 -2.60
N LEU A 31 -1.45 -9.84 -2.95
CA LEU A 31 -2.02 -10.72 -3.98
C LEU A 31 -1.40 -10.46 -5.35
N VAL A 32 -1.37 -9.19 -5.79
CA VAL A 32 -0.77 -8.80 -7.08
C VAL A 32 0.70 -9.21 -7.17
N GLY A 33 1.48 -8.95 -6.11
CA GLY A 33 2.89 -9.31 -6.04
C GLY A 33 3.11 -10.82 -6.08
N LEU A 34 2.33 -11.60 -5.34
CA LEU A 34 2.43 -13.06 -5.31
C LEU A 34 2.10 -13.67 -6.68
N THR A 35 1.05 -13.18 -7.35
CA THR A 35 0.68 -13.61 -8.70
C THR A 35 1.75 -13.24 -9.71
N ALA A 36 2.25 -12.00 -9.67
CA ALA A 36 3.31 -11.55 -10.58
C ALA A 36 4.61 -12.33 -10.39
N PHE A 37 4.98 -12.64 -9.14
CA PHE A 37 6.15 -13.45 -8.80
C PHE A 37 6.01 -14.89 -9.31
N GLY A 38 4.85 -15.52 -9.08
CA GLY A 38 4.56 -16.86 -9.59
C GLY A 38 4.60 -16.93 -11.12
N LEU A 39 4.05 -15.92 -11.80
CA LEU A 39 4.08 -15.81 -13.26
C LEU A 39 5.52 -15.62 -13.78
N ALA A 40 6.30 -14.72 -13.17
CA ALA A 40 7.70 -14.52 -13.53
C ALA A 40 8.51 -15.82 -13.39
N HIS A 41 8.29 -16.58 -12.32
CA HIS A 41 8.92 -17.89 -12.15
C HIS A 41 8.49 -18.90 -13.22
N ALA A 42 7.19 -18.97 -13.52
CA ALA A 42 6.65 -19.87 -14.54
C ALA A 42 7.20 -19.56 -15.94
N LEU A 43 7.46 -18.29 -16.26
CA LEU A 43 7.99 -17.87 -17.55
C LEU A 43 9.51 -18.03 -17.67
N ILE A 44 10.27 -17.79 -16.60
CA ILE A 44 11.75 -17.72 -16.64
C ILE A 44 12.41 -19.05 -16.25
N ILE A 45 11.85 -19.78 -15.29
CA ILE A 45 12.47 -21.01 -14.75
C ILE A 45 11.52 -22.20 -14.85
N VAL A 46 10.61 -22.33 -13.88
CA VAL A 46 9.64 -23.42 -13.76
C VAL A 46 8.43 -22.93 -12.95
N PRO A 47 7.24 -23.51 -13.16
CA PRO A 47 6.07 -23.16 -12.36
C PRO A 47 6.26 -23.59 -10.89
N ILE A 48 6.14 -22.65 -9.95
CA ILE A 48 6.33 -22.88 -8.51
C ILE A 48 5.02 -22.81 -7.70
N TRP A 49 3.89 -23.15 -8.32
CA TRP A 49 2.56 -22.97 -7.73
C TRP A 49 2.40 -23.57 -6.34
N THR A 50 2.98 -24.75 -6.11
CA THR A 50 2.92 -25.45 -4.81
C THR A 50 3.78 -24.80 -3.73
N ARG A 51 4.83 -24.07 -4.12
CA ARG A 51 5.74 -23.38 -3.19
C ARG A 51 5.30 -21.95 -2.87
N LEU A 52 4.43 -21.35 -3.70
CA LEU A 52 3.89 -20.00 -3.46
C LEU A 52 3.18 -19.87 -2.12
N LEU A 53 2.53 -20.95 -1.65
CA LEU A 53 1.84 -20.96 -0.35
C LEU A 53 2.80 -20.64 0.82
N GLY A 54 4.03 -21.12 0.76
CA GLY A 54 5.06 -20.80 1.77
C GLY A 54 5.50 -19.34 1.74
N GLY A 55 5.32 -18.66 0.60
CA GLY A 55 5.64 -17.24 0.43
C GLY A 55 4.53 -16.29 0.92
N VAL A 56 3.32 -16.78 1.18
CA VAL A 56 2.15 -15.96 1.53
C VAL A 56 2.40 -15.06 2.76
N PRO A 57 2.96 -15.55 3.89
CA PRO A 57 3.19 -14.69 5.06
C PRO A 57 4.13 -13.51 4.75
N PHE A 58 5.18 -13.76 3.95
CA PHE A 58 6.14 -12.75 3.53
C PHE A 58 5.51 -11.75 2.55
N ALA A 59 4.69 -12.23 1.61
CA ALA A 59 3.97 -11.38 0.66
C ALA A 59 2.99 -10.45 1.37
N VAL A 60 2.25 -10.95 2.37
CA VAL A 60 1.36 -10.14 3.21
C VAL A 60 2.15 -9.09 3.99
N GLY A 61 3.25 -9.49 4.64
CA GLY A 61 4.12 -8.57 5.37
C GLY A 61 4.68 -7.45 4.48
N ALA A 62 5.19 -7.80 3.30
CA ALA A 62 5.69 -6.84 2.32
C ALA A 62 4.58 -5.92 1.79
N GLY A 63 3.41 -6.47 1.46
CA GLY A 63 2.26 -5.68 1.00
C GLY A 63 1.80 -4.64 2.03
N LEU A 64 1.69 -5.03 3.31
CA LEU A 64 1.34 -4.13 4.40
C LEU A 64 2.41 -3.06 4.65
N ALA A 65 3.68 -3.45 4.64
CA ALA A 65 4.79 -2.51 4.82
C ALA A 65 4.85 -1.48 3.68
N LEU A 66 4.66 -1.92 2.43
CA LEU A 66 4.60 -1.04 1.26
C LEU A 66 3.39 -0.10 1.32
N ALA A 67 2.21 -0.61 1.68
CA ALA A 67 1.00 0.20 1.84
C ALA A 67 1.17 1.28 2.92
N TRP A 68 1.83 0.93 4.03
CA TRP A 68 2.17 1.88 5.08
C TRP A 68 3.20 2.92 4.62
N ALA A 69 4.29 2.51 3.97
CA ALA A 69 5.29 3.45 3.45
C ALA A 69 4.71 4.41 2.40
N PHE A 70 3.83 3.93 1.53
CA PHE A 70 3.13 4.76 0.55
C PHE A 70 2.11 5.69 1.20
N ASP A 71 1.40 5.25 2.25
CA ASP A 71 0.55 6.13 3.07
C ASP A 71 1.36 7.27 3.66
N GLU A 72 2.49 6.95 4.27
CA GLU A 72 3.36 7.94 4.86
C GLU A 72 3.85 8.95 3.81
N LEU A 73 4.27 8.48 2.64
CA LEU A 73 4.68 9.34 1.54
C LEU A 73 3.53 10.24 1.03
N ALA A 74 2.36 9.65 0.78
CA ALA A 74 1.21 10.35 0.24
C ALA A 74 0.69 11.44 1.19
N ARG A 75 0.77 11.22 2.50
CA ARG A 75 0.37 12.21 3.52
C ARG A 75 1.19 13.49 3.47
N HIS A 76 2.47 13.40 3.14
CA HIS A 76 3.37 14.57 3.13
C HIS A 76 3.54 15.20 1.75
N ARG A 77 3.34 14.44 0.65
CA ARG A 77 3.48 14.93 -0.72
C ARG A 77 2.18 15.19 -1.48
N GLY A 78 1.04 14.70 -0.98
CA GLY A 78 -0.30 15.06 -1.47
C GLY A 78 -0.71 14.46 -2.82
N SER A 79 0.09 13.59 -3.46
CA SER A 79 -0.26 12.98 -4.76
C SER A 79 -0.46 11.47 -4.69
N GLN A 80 -1.68 11.02 -5.02
CA GLN A 80 -2.06 9.60 -5.15
C GLN A 80 -2.25 9.17 -6.62
N SER A 81 -1.59 9.83 -7.57
CA SER A 81 -1.67 9.44 -8.98
C SER A 81 -1.06 8.05 -9.24
N ILE A 82 -1.48 7.39 -10.33
CA ILE A 82 -0.85 6.13 -10.78
C ILE A 82 0.65 6.34 -11.02
N ALA A 83 1.03 7.50 -11.59
CA ALA A 83 2.42 7.88 -11.81
C ALA A 83 3.22 7.95 -10.49
N SER A 84 2.66 8.50 -9.40
CA SER A 84 3.33 8.50 -8.10
C SER A 84 3.44 7.09 -7.51
N GLY A 85 2.47 6.22 -7.77
CA GLY A 85 2.55 4.79 -7.44
C GLY A 85 3.70 4.08 -8.16
N VAL A 86 3.83 4.27 -9.47
CA VAL A 86 4.93 3.70 -10.28
C VAL A 86 6.29 4.22 -9.80
N GLN A 87 6.40 5.54 -9.57
CA GLN A 87 7.62 6.15 -9.03
C GLN A 87 7.97 5.59 -7.66
N PHE A 88 6.99 5.39 -6.78
CA PHE A 88 7.19 4.74 -5.49
C PHE A 88 7.73 3.33 -5.66
N GLY A 89 7.13 2.52 -6.54
CA GLY A 89 7.61 1.17 -6.86
C GLY A 89 9.07 1.17 -7.35
N ALA A 90 9.41 2.09 -8.26
CA ALA A 90 10.77 2.25 -8.78
C ALA A 90 11.76 2.60 -7.65
N VAL A 91 11.40 3.56 -6.79
CA VAL A 91 12.21 3.97 -5.65
C VAL A 91 12.41 2.81 -4.68
N MET A 92 11.37 2.05 -4.35
CA MET A 92 11.49 0.87 -3.50
C MET A 92 12.42 -0.18 -4.11
N PHE A 93 12.33 -0.42 -5.42
CA PHE A 93 13.28 -1.30 -6.10
C PHE A 93 14.73 -0.81 -5.98
N LEU A 94 14.97 0.49 -6.15
CA LEU A 94 16.32 1.08 -6.01
C LEU A 94 16.89 0.89 -4.59
N THR A 95 16.06 0.83 -3.55
CA THR A 95 16.54 0.55 -2.17
C THR A 95 17.14 -0.86 -2.02
N LEU A 96 16.83 -1.80 -2.91
CA LEU A 96 17.38 -3.15 -2.87
C LEU A 96 18.77 -3.24 -3.53
N ILE A 97 19.15 -2.26 -4.34
CA ILE A 97 20.41 -2.26 -5.11
C ILE A 97 21.64 -2.30 -4.19
N PRO A 98 21.76 -1.48 -3.12
CA PRO A 98 22.95 -1.50 -2.27
C PRO A 98 23.21 -2.87 -1.63
N ALA A 99 22.17 -3.51 -1.08
CA ALA A 99 22.28 -4.84 -0.48
C ALA A 99 22.65 -5.91 -1.53
N THR A 100 22.05 -5.83 -2.72
CA THR A 100 22.34 -6.75 -3.84
C THR A 100 23.76 -6.58 -4.37
N ALA A 101 24.23 -5.33 -4.51
CA ALA A 101 25.57 -5.01 -4.98
C ALA A 101 26.64 -5.48 -3.97
N LEU A 102 26.41 -5.31 -2.67
CA LEU A 102 27.31 -5.84 -1.65
C LEU A 102 27.43 -7.36 -1.76
N GLU A 103 26.31 -8.07 -1.86
CA GLU A 103 26.36 -9.54 -1.97
C GLU A 103 27.07 -9.99 -3.25
N ALA A 104 26.83 -9.30 -4.37
CA ALA A 104 27.57 -9.56 -5.61
C ALA A 104 29.07 -9.31 -5.45
N ALA A 105 29.47 -8.23 -4.76
CA ALA A 105 30.87 -7.91 -4.48
C ALA A 105 31.53 -8.95 -3.57
N MET A 106 30.90 -9.32 -2.44
CA MET A 106 31.43 -10.34 -1.51
C MET A 106 31.67 -11.67 -2.23
N ARG A 107 30.73 -12.07 -3.10
CA ARG A 107 30.87 -13.26 -3.95
C ARG A 107 32.02 -13.12 -4.94
N TRP A 108 32.16 -11.98 -5.60
CA TRP A 108 33.26 -11.71 -6.54
C TRP A 108 34.63 -11.84 -5.88
N PHE A 109 34.74 -11.41 -4.61
CA PHE A 109 35.98 -11.52 -3.83
C PHE A 109 36.16 -12.87 -3.13
N GLY A 110 35.27 -13.86 -3.34
CA GLY A 110 35.37 -15.18 -2.70
C GLY A 110 35.13 -15.18 -1.19
N LEU A 111 34.58 -14.08 -0.65
CA LEU A 111 34.27 -13.93 0.78
C LEU A 111 32.94 -14.62 1.06
N ARG A 112 32.94 -15.96 1.08
CA ARG A 112 31.82 -16.76 1.57
C ARG A 112 32.04 -17.11 3.03
N THR A 113 31.28 -16.51 3.93
CA THR A 113 31.27 -16.85 5.36
C THR A 113 29.96 -17.55 5.70
N LEU A 114 30.03 -18.77 6.23
CA LEU A 114 28.86 -19.45 6.78
C LEU A 114 28.28 -18.67 7.97
N ASP A 115 26.97 -18.78 8.14
CA ASP A 115 26.12 -18.34 9.26
C ASP A 115 25.48 -16.93 9.22
N TRP A 116 26.14 -15.84 9.59
CA TRP A 116 25.41 -14.55 9.80
C TRP A 116 26.13 -13.29 9.28
N ALA A 117 27.42 -13.38 8.99
CA ALA A 117 28.23 -12.23 8.63
C ALA A 117 27.88 -11.64 7.24
N GLU A 118 27.25 -12.42 6.35
CA GLU A 118 26.76 -11.92 5.04
C GLU A 118 25.38 -11.26 5.14
N VAL A 119 24.52 -11.77 6.03
CA VAL A 119 23.12 -11.33 6.14
C VAL A 119 23.03 -9.99 6.85
N ILE A 120 23.77 -9.80 7.95
CA ILE A 120 23.77 -8.58 8.75
C ILE A 120 24.05 -7.32 7.91
N PRO A 121 25.12 -7.23 7.11
CA PRO A 121 25.41 -6.02 6.35
C PRO A 121 24.41 -5.79 5.22
N ALA A 122 23.86 -6.84 4.61
CA ALA A 122 22.81 -6.70 3.60
C ALA A 122 21.49 -6.17 4.21
N VAL A 123 21.09 -6.69 5.38
CA VAL A 123 19.94 -6.18 6.15
C VAL A 123 20.16 -4.74 6.56
N ALA A 124 21.35 -4.41 7.06
CA ALA A 124 21.71 -3.04 7.43
C ALA A 124 21.64 -2.10 6.23
N LEU A 125 22.14 -2.50 5.05
CA LEU A 125 22.04 -1.70 3.83
C LEU A 125 20.60 -1.53 3.33
N ALA A 126 19.75 -2.56 3.42
CA ALA A 126 18.34 -2.45 3.06
C ALA A 126 17.61 -1.45 3.99
N LEU A 127 17.85 -1.54 5.31
CA LEU A 127 17.29 -0.62 6.28
C LEU A 127 17.80 0.81 6.09
N LEU A 128 19.11 1.00 5.93
CA LEU A 128 19.74 2.31 5.77
C LEU A 128 19.33 2.98 4.47
N SER A 129 19.28 2.24 3.36
CA SER A 129 18.84 2.78 2.06
C SER A 129 17.36 3.16 2.07
N GLY A 130 16.48 2.31 2.63
CA GLY A 130 15.08 2.65 2.85
C GLY A 130 14.91 3.89 3.72
N ALA A 131 15.59 3.94 4.88
CA ALA A 131 15.54 5.09 5.78
C ALA A 131 16.04 6.38 5.12
N ALA A 132 17.15 6.30 4.39
CA ALA A 132 17.75 7.44 3.70
C ALA A 132 16.84 7.97 2.59
N VAL A 133 16.23 7.08 1.80
CA VAL A 133 15.25 7.46 0.78
C VAL A 133 14.03 8.12 1.43
N GLY A 134 13.43 7.51 2.45
CA GLY A 134 12.30 8.09 3.18
C GLY A 134 12.64 9.47 3.75
N TRP A 135 13.85 9.62 4.32
CA TRP A 135 14.35 10.91 4.83
C TRP A 135 14.53 11.94 3.72
N CYS A 136 15.13 11.57 2.59
CA CYS A 136 15.38 12.48 1.48
C CYS A 136 14.08 12.96 0.83
N LEU A 137 13.05 12.11 0.77
CA LEU A 137 11.78 12.47 0.13
C LEU A 137 10.90 13.40 0.97
N THR A 138 10.90 13.26 2.31
CA THR A 138 9.97 14.00 3.19
C THR A 138 10.62 14.74 4.36
N ARG A 139 11.91 14.49 4.67
CA ARG A 139 12.64 14.98 5.85
C ARG A 139 11.95 14.66 7.18
N ARG A 140 11.24 13.52 7.25
CA ARG A 140 10.46 13.07 8.42
C ARG A 140 10.95 11.69 8.88
N ARG A 141 11.08 11.53 10.21
CA ARG A 141 11.48 10.26 10.83
C ARG A 141 10.47 9.15 10.58
N ASP A 142 9.17 9.45 10.65
CA ASP A 142 8.11 8.46 10.45
C ASP A 142 8.16 7.84 9.04
N THR A 143 8.41 8.67 8.02
CA THR A 143 8.61 8.19 6.64
C THR A 143 9.88 7.36 6.50
N SER A 144 10.98 7.77 7.14
CA SER A 144 12.21 6.98 7.15
C SER A 144 11.99 5.59 7.74
N ILE A 145 11.29 5.48 8.87
CA ILE A 145 11.00 4.20 9.51
C ILE A 145 10.12 3.34 8.59
N ALA A 146 9.05 3.91 8.04
CA ALA A 146 8.14 3.17 7.16
C ALA A 146 8.86 2.63 5.91
N PHE A 147 9.72 3.44 5.28
CA PHE A 147 10.51 3.00 4.13
C PHE A 147 11.57 1.95 4.50
N ALA A 148 12.22 2.08 5.67
CA ALA A 148 13.17 1.08 6.14
C ALA A 148 12.49 -0.28 6.33
N VAL A 149 11.32 -0.30 6.99
CA VAL A 149 10.52 -1.51 7.18
C VAL A 149 10.05 -2.10 5.85
N ALA A 150 9.61 -1.26 4.90
CA ALA A 150 9.21 -1.72 3.57
C ALA A 150 10.39 -2.30 2.76
N ALA A 151 11.57 -1.68 2.81
CA ALA A 151 12.77 -2.18 2.14
C ALA A 151 13.22 -3.52 2.73
N LEU A 152 13.19 -3.65 4.07
CA LEU A 152 13.49 -4.91 4.74
C LEU A 152 12.48 -6.02 4.38
N ALA A 153 11.18 -5.70 4.37
CA ALA A 153 10.16 -6.67 4.00
C ALA A 153 10.30 -7.14 2.54
N LEU A 154 10.63 -6.23 1.62
CA LEU A 154 10.97 -6.58 0.23
C LEU A 154 12.19 -7.50 0.15
N MET A 155 13.24 -7.24 0.92
CA MET A 155 14.43 -8.09 0.97
C MET A 155 14.11 -9.52 1.46
N PHE A 156 13.22 -9.66 2.45
CA PHE A 156 12.78 -10.98 2.88
C PHE A 156 11.91 -11.69 1.84
N VAL A 157 11.01 -10.95 1.17
CA VAL A 157 10.17 -11.52 0.10
C VAL A 157 10.99 -11.99 -1.10
N SER A 158 12.12 -11.35 -1.37
CA SER A 158 13.07 -11.78 -2.40
C SER A 158 13.97 -12.94 -1.97
N ALA A 159 13.74 -13.53 -0.79
CA ALA A 159 14.55 -14.58 -0.17
C ALA A 159 16.03 -14.18 0.05
N GLY A 160 16.28 -12.90 0.32
CA GLY A 160 17.62 -12.34 0.53
C GLY A 160 18.10 -11.45 -0.63
N PRO A 161 19.39 -11.08 -0.64
CA PRO A 161 19.98 -10.34 -1.73
C PRO A 161 20.05 -11.22 -2.99
N LEU A 162 19.96 -10.57 -4.15
CA LEU A 162 19.59 -11.28 -5.39
C LEU A 162 20.77 -12.10 -5.94
N PRO A 163 20.52 -13.33 -6.45
CA PRO A 163 21.56 -14.22 -6.96
C PRO A 163 22.04 -13.81 -8.37
N VAL A 164 22.62 -12.61 -8.49
CA VAL A 164 23.05 -12.05 -9.79
C VAL A 164 24.27 -12.80 -10.36
N ALA A 165 25.06 -13.49 -9.52
CA ALA A 165 26.32 -14.12 -9.91
C ALA A 165 26.29 -15.66 -9.99
N GLN A 166 25.19 -16.32 -9.60
CA GLN A 166 25.15 -17.80 -9.57
C GLN A 166 24.72 -18.43 -10.89
N SER A 167 23.88 -17.74 -11.67
CA SER A 167 23.49 -18.18 -13.00
C SER A 167 22.84 -17.02 -13.77
N ILE A 168 22.89 -17.08 -15.11
CA ILE A 168 22.18 -16.11 -15.96
C ILE A 168 20.68 -16.05 -15.63
N ARG A 169 20.08 -17.19 -15.26
CA ARG A 169 18.67 -17.28 -14.84
C ARG A 169 18.41 -16.53 -13.52
N GLY A 170 19.34 -16.57 -12.57
CA GLY A 170 19.27 -15.81 -11.32
C GLY A 170 19.32 -14.29 -11.56
N ALA A 171 20.17 -13.84 -12.48
CA ALA A 171 20.21 -12.44 -12.91
C ALA A 171 18.89 -11.99 -13.58
N TRP A 172 18.30 -12.83 -14.44
CA TRP A 172 16.99 -12.54 -15.05
C TRP A 172 15.86 -12.45 -14.02
N LEU A 173 15.85 -13.34 -13.01
CA LEU A 173 14.89 -13.24 -11.90
C LEU A 173 15.08 -11.96 -11.09
N SER A 174 16.32 -11.56 -10.87
CA SER A 174 16.66 -10.31 -10.18
C SER A 174 16.09 -9.11 -10.92
N LEU A 175 16.23 -9.11 -12.25
CA LEU A 175 15.66 -8.10 -13.13
C LEU A 175 14.13 -8.11 -13.10
N ALA A 176 13.51 -9.29 -12.97
CA ALA A 176 12.04 -9.44 -12.92
C ALA A 176 11.41 -8.80 -11.67
N ILE A 177 12.18 -8.52 -10.62
CA ILE A 177 11.66 -7.79 -9.44
C ILE A 177 11.35 -6.34 -9.77
N ALA A 178 12.10 -5.71 -10.68
CA ALA A 178 11.85 -4.33 -11.09
C ALA A 178 10.40 -4.14 -11.61
N PRO A 179 9.93 -4.86 -12.65
CA PRO A 179 8.55 -4.71 -13.11
C PRO A 179 7.52 -5.12 -12.04
N ILE A 180 7.82 -6.11 -11.18
CA ILE A 180 6.91 -6.47 -10.08
C ILE A 180 6.73 -5.29 -9.11
N CYS A 181 7.82 -4.61 -8.72
CA CYS A 181 7.75 -3.43 -7.86
C CYS A 181 6.99 -2.27 -8.51
N LEU A 182 7.17 -2.03 -9.82
CA LEU A 182 6.42 -1.00 -10.55
C LEU A 182 4.92 -1.29 -10.57
N VAL A 183 4.54 -2.53 -10.89
CA VAL A 183 3.14 -2.98 -10.92
C VAL A 183 2.53 -2.93 -9.53
N ALA A 184 3.25 -3.36 -8.49
CA ALA A 184 2.82 -3.26 -7.10
C ALA A 184 2.57 -1.80 -6.68
N GLY A 185 3.46 -0.87 -7.05
CA GLY A 185 3.28 0.55 -6.80
C GLY A 185 2.07 1.15 -7.52
N ALA A 186 1.86 0.80 -8.79
CA ALA A 186 0.69 1.21 -9.56
C ALA A 186 -0.62 0.65 -8.97
N ALA A 187 -0.63 -0.63 -8.59
CA ALA A 187 -1.75 -1.29 -7.95
C ALA A 187 -2.09 -0.63 -6.61
N LEU A 188 -1.07 -0.27 -5.81
CA LEU A 188 -1.24 0.41 -4.54
C LEU A 188 -1.92 1.77 -4.71
N ALA A 189 -1.44 2.59 -5.65
CA ALA A 189 -2.06 3.89 -5.95
C ALA A 189 -3.52 3.73 -6.43
N THR A 190 -3.78 2.75 -7.30
CA THR A 190 -5.11 2.47 -7.84
C THR A 190 -6.08 2.00 -6.76
N LEU A 191 -5.69 1.00 -5.96
CA LEU A 191 -6.50 0.47 -4.86
C LEU A 191 -6.85 1.57 -3.86
N ARG A 192 -5.88 2.45 -3.57
CA ARG A 192 -6.09 3.57 -2.65
C ARG A 192 -7.09 4.59 -3.18
N ALA A 193 -6.95 4.99 -4.45
CA ALA A 193 -7.91 5.89 -5.10
C ALA A 193 -9.33 5.30 -5.10
N LEU A 194 -9.47 3.99 -5.31
CA LEU A 194 -10.76 3.30 -5.27
C LEU A 194 -11.36 3.27 -3.86
N LEU A 195 -10.55 3.01 -2.84
CA LEU A 195 -10.98 2.99 -1.44
C LEU A 195 -11.42 4.39 -0.97
N ASP A 196 -10.64 5.43 -1.29
CA ASP A 196 -10.95 6.81 -0.94
C ASP A 196 -12.27 7.27 -1.61
N THR A 197 -12.51 6.86 -2.87
CA THR A 197 -13.77 7.15 -3.57
C THR A 197 -14.98 6.50 -2.89
N ARG A 198 -14.85 5.25 -2.44
CA ARG A 198 -15.93 4.53 -1.73
C ARG A 198 -16.24 5.15 -0.37
N SER A 199 -15.21 5.57 0.36
CA SER A 199 -15.38 6.27 1.64
C SER A 199 -16.08 7.62 1.47
N GLY A 200 -15.78 8.36 0.40
CA GLY A 200 -16.47 9.61 0.08
C GLY A 200 -17.95 9.44 -0.29
N ALA A 201 -18.29 8.37 -1.03
CA ALA A 201 -19.68 8.07 -1.42
C ALA A 201 -20.58 7.74 -0.21
N MET A 202 -20.05 7.03 0.79
CA MET A 202 -20.78 6.70 2.02
C MET A 202 -20.93 7.89 2.98
N GLY A 203 -20.01 8.85 2.96
CA GLY A 203 -20.06 10.07 3.80
C GLY A 203 -20.89 11.23 3.21
N SER A 204 -21.44 11.08 2.01
CA SER A 204 -22.19 12.13 1.32
C SER A 204 -23.47 12.52 2.08
N PRO A 205 -23.72 13.82 2.32
CA PRO A 205 -24.97 14.31 2.92
C PRO A 205 -26.22 13.87 2.15
N ARG A 206 -26.12 13.57 0.86
CA ARG A 206 -27.23 13.04 0.05
C ARG A 206 -27.62 11.62 0.47
N SER A 207 -26.67 10.79 0.86
CA SER A 207 -26.92 9.43 1.35
C SER A 207 -27.60 9.47 2.73
N ALA A 208 -27.16 10.39 3.59
CA ALA A 208 -27.75 10.60 4.91
C ALA A 208 -29.15 11.24 4.85
N SER A 209 -29.38 12.16 3.90
CA SER A 209 -30.71 12.75 3.67
C SER A 209 -31.67 11.78 2.99
N ALA A 210 -31.22 10.94 2.04
CA ALA A 210 -32.04 9.87 1.47
C ALA A 210 -32.45 8.83 2.51
N LEU A 211 -31.54 8.43 3.42
CA LEU A 211 -31.87 7.55 4.55
C LEU A 211 -32.83 8.20 5.54
N ARG A 212 -32.65 9.49 5.87
CA ARG A 212 -33.61 10.24 6.70
C ARG A 212 -34.97 10.41 6.03
N GLN A 213 -35.02 10.58 4.71
CA GLN A 213 -36.27 10.73 3.97
C GLN A 213 -36.99 9.38 3.82
N ALA A 214 -36.25 8.27 3.73
CA ALA A 214 -36.81 6.92 3.78
C ALA A 214 -37.30 6.52 5.18
N GLN A 215 -36.61 6.97 6.25
CA GLN A 215 -37.01 6.71 7.64
C GLN A 215 -38.07 7.69 8.16
N GLY A 216 -38.16 8.88 7.56
CA GLY A 216 -39.07 9.95 7.95
C GLY A 216 -40.32 10.07 7.07
N ALA A 217 -40.62 9.07 6.24
CA ALA A 217 -41.92 8.98 5.58
C ALA A 217 -42.88 8.23 6.52
N PRO A 218 -43.69 8.92 7.35
CA PRO A 218 -44.86 8.29 7.91
C PRO A 218 -45.72 7.86 6.72
N SER A 219 -45.89 6.56 6.55
CA SER A 219 -46.99 6.00 5.79
C SER A 219 -48.27 6.44 6.49
N ASP A 220 -48.73 7.64 6.16
CA ASP A 220 -49.97 8.22 6.68
C ASP A 220 -51.10 7.69 5.78
N PRO A 221 -51.80 6.60 6.17
CA PRO A 221 -52.67 5.88 5.24
C PRO A 221 -54.06 6.50 5.14
N LEU A 222 -54.32 7.65 5.77
CA LEU A 222 -55.68 8.11 6.05
C LEU A 222 -55.88 9.60 5.79
N ARG A 223 -55.54 10.06 4.57
CA ARG A 223 -56.02 11.36 4.07
C ARG A 223 -56.86 11.20 2.81
N SER A 224 -57.78 10.25 2.84
CA SER A 224 -58.96 10.23 1.98
C SER A 224 -60.11 10.90 2.74
N GLU A 225 -60.83 11.77 2.03
CA GLU A 225 -62.18 12.26 2.34
C GLU A 225 -62.33 13.42 3.34
N SER A 226 -62.18 14.64 2.80
CA SER A 226 -62.93 15.80 3.28
C SER A 226 -62.84 16.89 2.22
N ARG A 227 -63.60 16.71 1.13
CA ARG A 227 -63.78 17.77 0.13
C ARG A 227 -65.19 17.69 -0.42
N GLY A 228 -65.96 18.73 -0.11
CA GLY A 228 -67.22 19.04 -0.78
C GLY A 228 -68.40 18.99 0.17
N GLU A 229 -68.80 20.14 0.69
CA GLU A 229 -70.08 20.80 0.36
C GLU A 229 -70.49 21.72 1.50
N GLY A 230 -70.74 22.98 1.18
CA GLY A 230 -71.25 23.94 2.16
C GLY A 230 -70.87 25.38 1.85
N GLN A 231 -71.32 25.91 0.72
CA GLN A 231 -71.33 27.36 0.51
C GLN A 231 -72.58 27.77 -0.26
N GLY A 232 -73.65 28.05 0.50
CA GLY A 232 -74.75 28.89 0.07
C GLY A 232 -74.65 30.23 0.80
N PRO A 233 -74.71 31.38 0.10
CA PRO A 233 -74.94 32.66 0.75
C PRO A 233 -76.44 33.02 0.79
N PRO A 234 -76.85 33.88 1.73
CA PRO A 234 -78.22 34.35 1.86
C PRO A 234 -78.49 35.53 0.93
N ASP A 235 -79.69 35.54 0.34
CA ASP A 235 -80.65 36.66 0.23
C ASP A 235 -81.64 36.41 -0.92
#